data_AF-A0A1J3DKT2-F1
#
_entry.id   AF-A0A1J3DKT2-F1
#
_cell.length_a   1.000
_cell.length_b   1.000
_cell.length_c   1.000
_cell.angle_alpha   90.00
_cell.angle_beta   90.00
_cell.angle_gamma   90.00
#
_symmetry.space_group_name_H-M   'P 1'
#
loop_
_entity.id
_entity.type
_entity.pdbx_description
1 polymer ?
#
loop_
_entity_poly.entity_id
_entity_poly.type
_entity_poly.pdbx_seq_one_letter_code
_entity_poly.pdbx_strand_id
1 'polypeptide(L)'
;LTISNGGEYEDAIMGKQKQQVISRFFAPKPKSSPPPTQEPNPVAESSTPPPKISATVSFSPSKRKLLSDHLAAASPKKPKLSPHTQNPTPDPNLHQRFLLRFLEPSPEESVPQSSSNTSRKYTPLEQQVVELKSKYPDVILMVEVGYRYRFFGEDAEIAARVLGIYAHMDHNFMTASIPTFRLQFHVRRLVNAGYKIGVVKQTETA
;
A
#
# COMPACT_ATOMS: atom_id res chain seq x y z
N LEU A 1 -34.94 11.60 32.75
CA LEU A 1 -34.48 11.17 34.09
C LEU A 1 -33.06 11.67 34.26
N THR A 2 -32.87 12.60 35.19
CA THR A 2 -31.57 13.15 35.58
C THR A 2 -31.03 12.30 36.72
N ILE A 3 -29.79 11.83 36.63
CA ILE A 3 -29.07 11.28 37.78
C ILE A 3 -27.72 11.98 37.85
N SER A 4 -27.63 12.89 38.81
CA SER A 4 -26.42 13.49 39.33
C SER A 4 -25.64 12.45 40.15
N ASN A 5 -24.31 12.43 40.02
CA ASN A 5 -23.40 11.94 41.05
C ASN A 5 -22.13 12.79 41.01
N GLY A 6 -21.92 13.60 42.06
CA GLY A 6 -20.59 14.07 42.47
C GLY A 6 -19.79 12.89 43.03
N GLY A 7 -18.47 12.88 43.09
CA GLY A 7 -17.52 13.97 43.04
C GLY A 7 -16.68 13.87 44.31
N GLU A 8 -15.54 13.17 44.24
CA GLU A 8 -14.42 13.24 45.20
C GLU A 8 -13.21 12.54 44.56
N TYR A 9 -12.21 13.32 44.13
CA TYR A 9 -10.87 12.85 43.75
C TYR A 9 -9.86 13.72 44.49
N GLU A 10 -9.15 13.11 45.43
CA GLU A 10 -8.02 13.69 46.15
C GLU A 10 -6.76 13.72 45.28
N ASP A 11 -6.02 14.82 45.45
CA ASP A 11 -4.76 15.18 44.80
C ASP A 11 -3.59 14.26 45.17
N ALA A 12 -2.85 13.79 44.17
CA ALA A 12 -1.49 13.31 44.35
C ALA A 12 -0.58 13.81 43.22
N ILE A 13 0.08 14.93 43.50
CA ILE A 13 1.25 15.44 42.78
C ILE A 13 2.40 14.43 42.92
N MET A 14 3.03 14.02 41.80
CA MET A 14 4.49 14.12 41.56
C MET A 14 4.90 13.32 40.31
N GLY A 15 5.61 13.94 39.36
CA GLY A 15 6.37 13.22 38.35
C GLY A 15 6.36 13.81 36.94
N LYS A 16 6.86 15.04 36.76
CA LYS A 16 7.19 15.54 35.40
C LYS A 16 8.40 14.77 34.86
N GLN A 17 8.15 13.75 34.06
CA GLN A 17 9.21 13.07 33.32
C GLN A 17 9.75 14.04 32.25
N LYS A 18 10.98 14.50 32.43
CA LYS A 18 11.68 15.42 31.53
C LYS A 18 11.74 14.81 30.13
N GLN A 19 11.07 15.44 29.18
CA GLN A 19 11.19 15.12 27.76
C GLN A 19 12.64 15.36 27.31
N GLN A 20 13.33 14.31 26.89
CA GLN A 20 14.63 14.43 26.24
C GLN A 20 14.42 15.11 24.89
N VAL A 21 14.94 16.33 24.76
CA VAL A 21 14.84 17.13 23.55
C VAL A 21 15.61 16.42 22.44
N ILE A 22 14.88 15.97 21.42
CA ILE A 22 15.45 15.36 20.24
C ILE A 22 16.08 16.49 19.41
N SER A 23 17.40 16.47 19.33
CA SER A 23 18.22 17.29 18.45
C SER A 23 18.43 18.76 18.83
N ARG A 24 19.70 19.15 18.85
CA ARG A 24 20.23 20.52 18.92
C ARG A 24 19.90 21.39 17.70
N PHE A 25 19.04 20.93 16.79
CA PHE A 25 18.65 21.65 15.57
C PHE A 25 17.51 22.64 15.77
N PHE A 26 16.77 22.55 16.88
CA PHE A 26 15.64 23.44 17.19
C PHE A 26 15.85 24.29 18.44
N ALA A 27 17.09 24.73 18.71
CA ALA A 27 17.34 25.76 19.72
C ALA A 27 17.08 27.16 19.09
N PRO A 28 16.15 27.98 19.62
CA PRO A 28 16.03 29.36 19.18
C PRO A 28 17.30 30.13 19.55
N LYS A 29 17.87 30.85 18.58
CA LYS A 29 19.08 31.68 18.79
C LYS A 29 18.79 32.76 19.85
N PRO A 30 19.70 33.01 20.81
CA PRO A 30 19.55 34.13 21.74
C PRO A 30 19.61 35.46 20.97
N LYS A 31 18.66 36.35 21.24
CA LYS A 31 18.65 37.72 20.73
C LYS A 31 19.77 38.51 21.43
N SER A 32 20.74 39.02 20.68
CA SER A 32 21.74 39.96 21.19
C SER A 32 21.09 41.32 21.44
N SER A 33 21.29 41.89 22.62
CA SER A 33 21.01 43.30 22.92
C SER A 33 21.90 44.24 22.07
N PRO A 34 21.41 45.42 21.66
CA PRO A 34 22.23 46.41 20.96
C PRO A 34 23.09 47.22 21.96
N PRO A 35 24.32 47.64 21.61
CA PRO A 35 25.02 48.71 22.31
C PRO A 35 24.60 50.09 21.76
N PRO A 36 24.86 51.20 22.50
CA PRO A 36 24.32 52.51 22.18
C PRO A 36 25.06 53.22 21.04
N THR A 37 24.31 54.09 20.37
CA THR A 37 24.62 54.99 19.26
C THR A 37 25.85 55.88 19.46
N GLN A 38 26.72 55.96 18.44
CA GLN A 38 27.49 57.16 18.07
C GLN A 38 27.53 57.31 16.53
N GLU A 39 27.38 58.55 16.05
CA GLU A 39 27.23 58.98 14.65
C GLU A 39 28.59 59.13 13.89
N PRO A 40 28.66 59.76 12.70
CA PRO A 40 28.70 59.10 11.40
C PRO A 40 30.06 59.26 10.70
N ASN A 41 30.43 58.37 9.77
CA ASN A 41 31.32 58.70 8.65
C ASN A 41 31.20 57.64 7.53
N PRO A 42 31.24 58.06 6.25
CA PRO A 42 31.18 57.14 5.11
C PRO A 42 32.57 56.58 4.80
N VAL A 43 32.67 55.42 4.14
CA VAL A 43 33.68 55.03 3.11
C VAL A 43 33.65 53.51 2.87
N ALA A 44 33.46 53.15 1.60
CA ALA A 44 33.95 52.01 0.81
C ALA A 44 33.81 50.52 1.25
N GLU A 45 33.22 49.76 0.31
CA GLU A 45 33.63 48.46 -0.25
C GLU A 45 34.24 47.35 0.65
N SER A 46 33.63 46.16 0.63
CA SER A 46 34.22 44.95 0.01
C SER A 46 33.41 43.67 0.26
N SER A 47 33.44 42.81 -0.75
CA SER A 47 32.75 41.54 -0.95
C SER A 47 33.29 40.37 -0.12
N THR A 48 32.43 39.45 0.32
CA THR A 48 32.77 38.00 0.43
C THR A 48 31.51 37.10 0.34
N PRO A 49 31.56 35.95 -0.38
CA PRO A 49 30.41 35.08 -0.66
C PRO A 49 30.26 33.90 0.33
N PRO A 50 29.09 33.20 0.39
CA PRO A 50 28.89 32.04 1.27
C PRO A 50 29.47 30.74 0.67
N PRO A 51 29.90 29.76 1.50
CA PRO A 51 30.44 28.50 1.00
C PRO A 51 29.36 27.56 0.47
N LYS A 52 29.62 26.99 -0.72
CA LYS A 52 28.84 25.95 -1.40
C LYS A 52 29.27 24.58 -0.87
N ILE A 53 28.31 23.75 -0.44
CA ILE A 53 28.55 22.33 -0.14
C ILE A 53 27.99 21.52 -1.31
N SER A 54 28.87 20.97 -2.14
CA SER A 54 28.55 20.03 -3.21
C SER A 54 29.03 18.64 -2.78
N ALA A 55 28.11 17.73 -2.52
CA ALA A 55 28.42 16.32 -2.29
C ALA A 55 27.94 15.52 -3.51
N THR A 56 28.81 15.38 -4.51
CA THR A 56 28.61 14.47 -5.63
C THR A 56 29.13 13.09 -5.23
N VAL A 57 28.24 12.14 -4.96
CA VAL A 57 28.61 10.73 -4.84
C VAL A 57 28.25 10.03 -6.15
N SER A 58 29.28 9.75 -6.96
CA SER A 58 29.17 9.01 -8.22
C SER A 58 29.31 7.51 -7.94
N PHE A 59 28.24 6.75 -8.13
CA PHE A 59 28.28 5.29 -8.12
C PHE A 59 28.44 4.79 -9.56
N SER A 60 29.64 4.34 -9.91
CA SER A 60 29.90 3.71 -11.20
C SER A 60 29.73 2.19 -11.08
N PRO A 61 28.80 1.55 -11.82
CA PRO A 61 28.59 0.11 -11.75
C PRO A 61 29.39 -0.57 -12.87
N SER A 62 30.59 -1.07 -12.59
CA SER A 62 31.32 -1.92 -13.54
C SER A 62 32.38 -2.78 -12.87
N LYS A 63 32.09 -4.08 -12.75
CA LYS A 63 32.91 -5.17 -13.32
C LYS A 63 32.29 -6.55 -13.05
N ARG A 64 31.76 -7.14 -14.13
CA ARG A 64 31.59 -8.59 -14.32
C ARG A 64 32.90 -9.10 -14.91
N LYS A 65 33.53 -10.14 -14.36
CA LYS A 65 34.48 -10.95 -15.13
C LYS A 65 34.50 -12.41 -14.66
N LEU A 66 34.18 -13.26 -15.63
CA LEU A 66 34.29 -14.71 -15.67
C LEU A 66 35.69 -15.20 -15.29
N LEU A 67 35.75 -16.33 -14.61
CA LEU A 67 36.91 -17.22 -14.59
C LEU A 67 36.48 -18.56 -15.18
N SER A 68 36.86 -18.76 -16.44
CA SER A 68 36.96 -20.05 -17.10
C SER A 68 38.42 -20.52 -17.05
N ASP A 69 38.58 -21.83 -17.19
CA ASP A 69 39.80 -22.60 -17.44
C ASP A 69 40.58 -23.11 -16.21
N HIS A 70 40.33 -24.38 -15.89
CA HIS A 70 41.42 -25.35 -15.85
C HIS A 70 40.95 -26.72 -16.36
N LEU A 71 41.60 -27.16 -17.43
CA LEU A 71 41.52 -28.49 -18.03
C LEU A 71 42.19 -29.52 -17.10
N ALA A 72 41.48 -30.61 -16.80
CA ALA A 72 42.11 -31.87 -16.43
C ALA A 72 41.25 -33.03 -16.97
N ALA A 73 41.89 -33.85 -17.80
CA ALA A 73 41.30 -34.95 -18.53
C ALA A 73 40.84 -36.10 -17.62
N ALA A 74 39.59 -36.55 -17.77
CA ALA A 74 39.15 -37.87 -17.33
C ALA A 74 37.98 -38.38 -18.19
N SER A 75 38.09 -39.64 -18.58
CA SER A 75 37.33 -40.45 -19.53
C SER A 75 35.78 -40.37 -19.45
N PRO A 76 35.05 -40.57 -20.57
CA PRO A 76 33.59 -40.57 -20.57
C PRO A 76 33.07 -41.90 -19.99
N LYS A 77 32.61 -41.90 -18.73
CA LYS A 77 31.80 -42.99 -18.20
C LYS A 77 30.33 -42.75 -18.56
N LYS A 78 29.79 -43.69 -19.34
CA LYS A 78 28.35 -43.82 -19.67
C LYS A 78 27.51 -43.78 -18.38
N PRO A 79 26.44 -42.97 -18.30
CA PRO A 79 25.52 -43.05 -17.17
C PRO A 79 24.75 -44.38 -17.23
N LYS A 80 24.85 -45.17 -16.15
CA LYS A 80 24.05 -46.37 -15.93
C LYS A 80 22.59 -45.96 -15.73
N LEU A 81 21.71 -46.51 -16.56
CA LEU A 81 20.26 -46.48 -16.40
C LEU A 81 19.89 -47.16 -15.08
N SER A 82 19.30 -46.41 -14.14
CA SER A 82 18.56 -47.02 -13.04
C SER A 82 17.26 -47.60 -13.60
N PRO A 83 16.89 -48.85 -13.29
CA PRO A 83 15.53 -49.30 -13.52
C PRO A 83 14.65 -48.68 -12.42
N HIS A 84 13.41 -48.38 -12.76
CA HIS A 84 12.34 -48.02 -11.82
C HIS A 84 12.17 -46.52 -11.49
N THR A 85 11.58 -45.80 -12.44
CA THR A 85 10.57 -44.77 -12.13
C THR A 85 9.52 -44.90 -13.22
N GLN A 86 8.33 -45.39 -12.86
CA GLN A 86 7.17 -45.40 -13.76
C GLN A 86 6.80 -43.94 -14.04
N ASN A 87 7.25 -43.43 -15.20
CA ASN A 87 6.71 -42.20 -15.76
C ASN A 87 5.32 -42.55 -16.31
N PRO A 88 4.25 -41.81 -15.95
CA PRO A 88 2.96 -42.03 -16.57
C PRO A 88 3.10 -41.82 -18.08
N THR A 89 2.66 -42.82 -18.85
CA THR A 89 2.58 -42.73 -20.31
C THR A 89 1.81 -41.47 -20.70
N PRO A 90 2.29 -40.66 -21.67
CA PRO A 90 1.56 -39.48 -22.10
C PRO A 90 0.27 -39.94 -22.76
N ASP A 91 -0.88 -39.62 -22.14
CA ASP A 91 -2.18 -39.98 -22.68
C ASP A 91 -2.36 -39.33 -24.07
N PRO A 92 -2.45 -40.11 -25.16
CA PRO A 92 -2.54 -39.57 -26.53
C PRO A 92 -3.84 -38.79 -26.75
N ASN A 93 -4.83 -38.98 -25.87
CA ASN A 93 -6.12 -38.32 -25.92
C ASN A 93 -6.11 -36.89 -25.36
N LEU A 94 -5.10 -36.51 -24.56
CA LEU A 94 -5.01 -35.16 -23.97
C LEU A 94 -4.81 -34.11 -25.06
N HIS A 95 -3.92 -34.40 -26.02
CA HIS A 95 -3.68 -33.50 -27.15
C HIS A 95 -4.93 -33.38 -28.04
N GLN A 96 -5.65 -34.48 -28.24
CA GLN A 96 -6.87 -34.49 -29.03
C GLN A 96 -7.96 -33.64 -28.36
N ARG A 97 -8.13 -33.75 -27.04
CA ARG A 97 -9.04 -32.87 -26.26
C ARG A 97 -8.62 -31.41 -26.29
N PHE A 98 -7.32 -31.14 -26.28
CA PHE A 98 -6.80 -29.78 -26.37
C PHE A 98 -7.10 -29.14 -27.74
N LEU A 99 -6.94 -29.88 -28.83
CA LEU A 99 -7.27 -29.39 -30.18
C LEU A 99 -8.78 -29.22 -30.38
N LEU A 100 -9.61 -30.11 -29.84
CA LEU A 100 -11.07 -29.95 -29.88
C LEU A 100 -11.50 -28.67 -29.13
N ARG A 101 -10.87 -28.36 -27.98
CA ARG A 101 -11.12 -27.11 -27.25
C ARG A 101 -10.76 -25.85 -28.04
N PHE A 102 -9.80 -25.94 -28.97
CA PHE A 102 -9.41 -24.81 -29.84
C PHE A 102 -10.27 -24.70 -31.10
N LEU A 103 -10.85 -25.80 -31.57
CA LEU A 103 -11.68 -25.84 -32.78
C LEU A 103 -13.18 -25.77 -32.52
N GLU A 104 -13.62 -25.75 -31.26
CA GLU A 104 -15.05 -25.68 -30.91
C GLU A 104 -15.53 -24.21 -30.91
N PRO A 105 -16.43 -23.81 -31.82
CA PRO A 105 -17.05 -22.50 -31.78
C PRO A 105 -17.97 -22.43 -30.55
N SER A 106 -17.58 -21.60 -29.58
CA SER A 106 -18.34 -21.24 -28.39
C SER A 106 -19.82 -20.99 -28.72
N PRO A 107 -20.77 -21.81 -28.24
CA PRO A 107 -22.17 -21.41 -28.26
C PRO A 107 -22.36 -20.37 -27.14
N GLU A 108 -22.70 -19.16 -27.57
CA GLU A 108 -23.45 -18.12 -26.83
C GLU A 108 -22.90 -17.71 -25.46
N GLU A 109 -22.53 -16.42 -25.38
CA GLU A 109 -22.28 -15.68 -24.15
C GLU A 109 -23.43 -15.85 -23.15
N SER A 110 -23.29 -16.81 -22.24
CA SER A 110 -23.99 -16.78 -20.98
C SER A 110 -23.19 -15.88 -20.04
N VAL A 111 -23.75 -14.69 -19.81
CA VAL A 111 -23.58 -13.83 -18.63
C VAL A 111 -23.02 -14.63 -17.46
N PRO A 112 -22.00 -14.15 -16.71
CA PRO A 112 -21.53 -14.84 -15.51
C PRO A 112 -22.62 -14.77 -14.45
N GLN A 113 -23.59 -15.67 -14.52
CA GLN A 113 -24.50 -15.95 -13.44
C GLN A 113 -23.66 -16.61 -12.36
N SER A 114 -23.53 -15.88 -11.26
CA SER A 114 -22.84 -16.26 -10.03
C SER A 114 -23.39 -17.59 -9.50
N SER A 115 -22.85 -18.69 -9.99
CA SER A 115 -23.16 -20.04 -9.56
C SER A 115 -22.42 -20.34 -8.26
N SER A 116 -23.00 -19.95 -7.13
CA SER A 116 -23.12 -20.84 -5.98
C SER A 116 -24.01 -20.21 -4.91
N ASN A 117 -25.26 -20.67 -4.86
CA ASN A 117 -26.18 -20.46 -3.74
C ASN A 117 -25.76 -21.32 -2.53
N THR A 118 -24.46 -21.32 -2.21
CA THR A 118 -24.02 -21.51 -0.83
C THR A 118 -24.35 -20.20 -0.15
N SER A 119 -25.22 -20.20 0.86
CA SER A 119 -25.51 -19.00 1.64
C SER A 119 -24.23 -18.50 2.30
N ARG A 120 -23.44 -17.70 1.57
CA ARG A 120 -22.22 -17.08 2.07
C ARG A 120 -22.67 -16.20 3.23
N LYS A 121 -22.29 -16.62 4.44
CA LYS A 121 -22.59 -15.87 5.64
C LYS A 121 -21.77 -14.59 5.57
N TYR A 122 -22.44 -13.48 5.33
CA TYR A 122 -21.80 -12.17 5.36
C TYR A 122 -21.56 -11.74 6.80
N THR A 123 -20.43 -11.09 7.03
CA THR A 123 -20.23 -10.35 8.27
C THR A 123 -21.21 -9.17 8.35
N PRO A 124 -21.52 -8.64 9.55
CA PRO A 124 -22.40 -7.48 9.68
C PRO A 124 -21.94 -6.29 8.82
N LEU A 125 -20.63 -6.06 8.74
CA LEU A 125 -20.05 -5.02 7.88
C LEU A 125 -20.26 -5.32 6.40
N GLU A 126 -19.98 -6.55 5.95
CA GLU A 126 -20.19 -6.96 4.55
C GLU A 126 -21.65 -6.78 4.12
N GLN A 127 -22.60 -7.10 5.00
CA GLN A 127 -24.03 -6.91 4.72
C GLN A 127 -24.39 -5.44 4.50
N GLN A 128 -23.85 -4.53 5.33
CA GLN A 128 -24.03 -3.08 5.15
C GLN A 128 -23.44 -2.60 3.82
N VAL A 129 -22.26 -3.11 3.45
CA VAL A 129 -21.62 -2.76 2.18
C VAL A 129 -22.44 -3.22 0.99
N VAL A 130 -22.98 -4.45 1.02
CA VAL A 130 -23.85 -4.97 -0.03
C VAL A 130 -25.12 -4.13 -0.15
N GLU A 131 -25.72 -3.71 0.97
CA GLU A 131 -26.90 -2.85 0.95
C GLU A 131 -26.59 -1.47 0.33
N LEU A 132 -25.47 -0.85 0.71
CA LEU A 132 -25.04 0.43 0.15
C LEU A 132 -24.72 0.32 -1.34
N LYS A 133 -24.05 -0.76 -1.75
CA LYS A 133 -23.73 -0.99 -3.16
C LYS A 133 -24.98 -1.25 -4.00
N SER A 134 -26.01 -1.89 -3.43
CA SER A 134 -27.31 -2.06 -4.10
C SER A 134 -28.03 -0.73 -4.34
N LYS A 135 -27.85 0.26 -3.45
CA LYS A 135 -28.40 1.61 -3.62
C LYS A 135 -27.57 2.45 -4.59
N TYR A 136 -26.26 2.23 -4.65
CA TYR A 136 -25.32 3.01 -5.47
C TYR A 136 -24.37 2.10 -6.26
N PRO A 137 -24.86 1.39 -7.30
CA PRO A 137 -24.05 0.44 -8.06
C PRO A 137 -22.87 1.10 -8.80
N ASP A 138 -23.09 2.32 -9.33
CA ASP A 138 -22.12 3.05 -10.15
C ASP A 138 -21.03 3.79 -9.35
N VAL A 139 -21.03 3.65 -8.02
CA VAL A 139 -20.16 4.41 -7.11
C VAL A 139 -19.17 3.46 -6.46
N ILE A 140 -17.89 3.86 -6.45
CA ILE A 140 -16.85 3.16 -5.69
C ILE A 140 -16.99 3.55 -4.22
N LEU A 141 -17.23 2.56 -3.37
CA LEU A 141 -17.43 2.78 -1.95
C LEU A 141 -16.11 2.67 -1.17
N MET A 142 -15.82 3.72 -0.38
CA MET A 142 -14.70 3.79 0.55
C MET A 142 -15.26 3.74 1.97
N VAL A 143 -15.13 2.60 2.64
CA VAL A 143 -15.77 2.38 3.94
C VAL A 143 -14.74 2.52 5.06
N GLU A 144 -15.02 3.38 6.02
CA GLU A 144 -14.18 3.61 7.19
C GLU A 144 -14.25 2.42 8.16
N VAL A 145 -13.10 1.80 8.39
CA VAL A 145 -12.95 0.66 9.30
C VAL A 145 -11.76 0.94 10.20
N GLY A 146 -12.02 1.57 11.35
CA GLY A 146 -10.98 2.01 12.29
C GLY A 146 -10.04 3.04 11.65
N TYR A 147 -8.75 2.73 11.58
CA TYR A 147 -7.72 3.66 11.08
C TYR A 147 -7.52 3.62 9.55
N ARG A 148 -8.35 2.87 8.81
CA ARG A 148 -8.21 2.68 7.36
C ARG A 148 -9.55 2.74 6.63
N TYR A 149 -9.50 3.12 5.36
CA TYR A 149 -10.62 2.92 4.43
C TYR A 149 -10.43 1.62 3.67
N ARG A 150 -11.51 0.83 3.56
CA ARG A 150 -11.55 -0.43 2.82
C ARG A 150 -12.45 -0.31 1.59
N PHE A 151 -12.04 -1.00 0.54
CA PHE A 151 -12.81 -1.27 -0.67
C PHE A 151 -13.19 -2.75 -0.71
N PHE A 152 -14.32 -3.08 -1.33
CA PHE A 152 -14.85 -4.44 -1.36
C PHE A 152 -15.25 -4.87 -2.77
N GLY A 153 -14.96 -6.12 -3.13
CA GLY A 153 -15.32 -6.72 -4.41
C GLY A 153 -14.66 -6.00 -5.59
N GLU A 154 -15.46 -5.69 -6.62
CA GLU A 154 -15.00 -5.01 -7.83
C GLU A 154 -14.36 -3.64 -7.54
N ASP A 155 -14.89 -2.90 -6.55
CA ASP A 155 -14.34 -1.61 -6.14
C ASP A 155 -12.88 -1.75 -5.68
N ALA A 156 -12.52 -2.88 -5.05
CA ALA A 156 -11.16 -3.16 -4.63
C ALA A 156 -10.23 -3.43 -5.82
N GLU A 157 -10.71 -4.10 -6.86
CA GLU A 157 -9.94 -4.36 -8.08
C GLU A 157 -9.68 -3.07 -8.87
N ILE A 158 -10.70 -2.23 -8.99
CA ILE A 158 -10.56 -0.91 -9.62
C ILE A 158 -9.59 -0.05 -8.82
N ALA A 159 -9.74 0.00 -7.50
CA ALA A 159 -8.82 0.75 -6.63
C ALA A 159 -7.38 0.23 -6.74
N ALA A 160 -7.18 -1.09 -6.80
CA ALA A 160 -5.86 -1.69 -7.01
C ALA A 160 -5.22 -1.24 -8.32
N ARG A 161 -5.98 -1.27 -9.42
CA ARG A 161 -5.51 -0.87 -10.75
C ARG A 161 -5.17 0.62 -10.82
N VAL A 162 -6.05 1.49 -10.32
CA VAL A 162 -5.90 2.95 -10.45
C VAL A 162 -4.88 3.50 -9.46
N LEU A 163 -4.90 3.01 -8.21
CA LEU A 163 -4.05 3.54 -7.14
C LEU A 163 -2.70 2.84 -7.05
N GLY A 164 -2.58 1.64 -7.61
CA GLY A 164 -1.39 0.80 -7.48
C GLY A 164 -1.28 0.18 -6.09
N ILE A 165 -2.41 -0.19 -5.49
CA ILE A 165 -2.46 -0.83 -4.16
C ILE A 165 -2.74 -2.33 -4.30
N TYR A 166 -2.34 -3.11 -3.31
CA TYR A 166 -2.57 -4.54 -3.31
C TYR A 166 -4.03 -4.87 -2.94
N ALA A 167 -4.67 -5.71 -3.75
CA ALA A 167 -5.96 -6.31 -3.47
C ALA A 167 -5.80 -7.82 -3.24
N HIS A 168 -6.47 -8.33 -2.21
CA HIS A 168 -6.47 -9.75 -1.88
C HIS A 168 -7.86 -10.22 -1.47
N MET A 169 -8.14 -11.51 -1.62
CA MET A 169 -9.36 -12.11 -1.11
C MET A 169 -9.36 -12.05 0.42
N ASP A 170 -10.34 -11.38 0.99
CA ASP A 170 -10.64 -11.41 2.42
C ASP A 170 -12.08 -11.88 2.60
N HIS A 171 -12.24 -13.03 3.25
CA HIS A 171 -13.52 -13.70 3.45
C HIS A 171 -14.26 -13.91 2.12
N ASN A 172 -15.35 -13.16 1.90
CA ASN A 172 -16.22 -13.31 0.75
C ASN A 172 -15.87 -12.36 -0.41
N PHE A 173 -14.99 -11.39 -0.21
CA PHE A 173 -14.76 -10.29 -1.15
C PHE A 173 -13.28 -9.98 -1.40
N MET A 174 -12.98 -9.51 -2.61
CA MET A 174 -11.69 -8.87 -2.87
C MET A 174 -11.61 -7.59 -2.03
N THR A 175 -10.52 -7.38 -1.30
CA THR A 175 -10.34 -6.23 -0.43
C THR A 175 -9.05 -5.50 -0.78
N ALA A 176 -9.15 -4.17 -0.84
CA ALA A 176 -8.01 -3.26 -0.82
C ALA A 176 -8.20 -2.26 0.32
N SER A 177 -7.11 -1.67 0.83
CA SER A 177 -7.22 -0.68 1.90
C SER A 177 -6.19 0.44 1.80
N ILE A 178 -6.55 1.61 2.33
CA ILE A 178 -5.67 2.78 2.43
C ILE A 178 -5.75 3.39 3.84
N PRO A 179 -4.70 4.07 4.32
CA PRO A 179 -4.77 4.80 5.59
C PRO A 179 -5.73 6.00 5.54
N THR A 180 -6.43 6.29 6.64
CA THR A 180 -7.40 7.41 6.74
C THR A 180 -6.78 8.76 6.40
N PHE A 181 -5.57 9.04 6.89
CA PHE A 181 -4.89 10.31 6.63
C PHE A 181 -4.52 10.53 5.15
N ARG A 182 -4.52 9.47 4.32
CA ARG A 182 -4.27 9.56 2.87
C ARG A 182 -5.55 9.56 2.03
N LEU A 183 -6.73 9.53 2.65
CA LEU A 183 -8.02 9.49 1.97
C LEU A 183 -8.09 10.52 0.84
N GLN A 184 -7.87 11.79 1.16
CA GLN A 184 -8.04 12.91 0.22
C GLN A 184 -7.13 12.80 -1.01
N PHE A 185 -5.92 12.27 -0.84
CA PHE A 185 -4.99 12.02 -1.94
C PHE A 185 -5.52 10.96 -2.90
N HIS A 186 -6.01 9.84 -2.36
CA HIS A 186 -6.53 8.74 -3.16
C HIS A 186 -7.89 9.05 -3.82
N VAL A 187 -8.76 9.78 -3.11
CA VAL A 187 -10.05 10.25 -3.67
C VAL A 187 -9.80 11.10 -4.92
N ARG A 188 -8.89 12.09 -4.86
CA ARG A 188 -8.56 12.92 -6.03
C ARG A 188 -8.07 12.10 -7.21
N ARG A 189 -7.23 11.09 -6.97
CA ARG A 189 -6.75 10.20 -8.04
C ARG A 189 -7.88 9.40 -8.69
N LEU A 190 -8.81 8.86 -7.89
CA LEU A 190 -9.95 8.10 -8.41
C LEU A 190 -10.93 8.99 -9.18
N VAL A 191 -11.22 10.20 -8.68
CA VAL A 191 -12.08 11.17 -9.36
C VAL A 191 -11.46 11.63 -10.68
N ASN A 192 -10.15 11.90 -10.70
CA ASN A 192 -9.45 12.27 -11.93
C ASN A 192 -9.42 11.14 -12.96
N ALA A 193 -9.53 9.87 -12.52
CA ALA A 193 -9.68 8.72 -13.39
C ALA A 193 -11.13 8.53 -13.89
N GLY A 194 -12.07 9.41 -13.51
CA GLY A 194 -13.44 9.43 -13.99
C GLY A 194 -14.44 8.65 -13.13
N TYR A 195 -14.05 8.16 -11.95
CA TYR A 195 -14.93 7.38 -11.08
C TYR A 195 -15.71 8.26 -10.09
N LYS A 196 -16.97 7.88 -9.85
CA LYS A 196 -17.79 8.45 -8.78
C LYS A 196 -17.43 7.77 -7.46
N ILE A 197 -17.10 8.55 -6.44
CA ILE A 197 -16.58 8.04 -5.16
C ILE A 197 -17.54 8.37 -4.02
N GLY A 198 -17.89 7.35 -3.23
CA GLY A 198 -18.69 7.49 -2.01
C GLY A 198 -17.84 7.19 -0.79
N VAL A 199 -17.67 8.17 0.11
CA VAL A 199 -16.94 7.98 1.37
C VAL A 199 -17.94 7.71 2.48
N VAL A 200 -17.88 6.52 3.06
CA VAL A 200 -18.76 6.07 4.15
C VAL A 200 -17.99 6.14 5.46
N LYS A 201 -18.46 6.96 6.39
CA LYS A 201 -17.85 7.15 7.72
C LYS A 201 -18.65 6.44 8.80
N GLN A 202 -17.98 6.12 9.90
CA GLN A 202 -18.63 5.63 11.11
C GLN A 202 -19.40 6.77 11.78
N THR A 203 -20.64 6.52 12.17
CA THR A 203 -21.50 7.50 12.85
C THR A 203 -21.39 7.42 14.37
N GLU A 204 -21.01 6.27 14.90
CA GLU A 204 -20.89 6.00 16.33
C GLU A 204 -19.43 6.02 16.76
N THR A 205 -19.17 6.55 17.95
CA THR A 205 -17.84 6.51 18.60
C THR A 205 -17.87 5.41 19.67
N ALA A 206 -16.79 4.64 19.77
CA ALA A 206 -16.64 3.52 20.70
C ALA A 206 -16.58 3.96 22.18
#